data_AF-A0A382D3G6-F1
#
_entry.id   AF-A0A382D3G6-F1
#
_cell.length_a   1.000
_cell.length_b   1.000
_cell.length_c   1.000
_cell.angle_alpha   90.00
_cell.angle_beta   90.00
_cell.angle_gamma   90.00
#
_symmetry.space_group_name_H-M   'P 1'
#
loop_
_entity.id
_entity.type
_entity.pdbx_description
1 polymer ?
#
loop_
_entity_poly.entity_id
_entity_poly.type
_entity_poly.pdbx_seq_one_letter_code
_entity_poly.pdbx_strand_id
1 'polypeptide(L)'
;VTESREGNSPVLRTELARKVVHIGMGAFALLLRWMVPWQAILMAFSGLVLNVFFLHRMTGNCLLRLDERKRRFSLGIAAYPAILLLVFVIFRSRLELAAGIWGLLAVGDGLAAVVGLTLGGPVLRWNPKKRWTGLIAFVVFGTMASAFLIRWTQHALISESGGHLAPVTWVGDSFLPDGIVDLSLSLSLLAGCALAALAAALAESLHTSLDDNLLVPIVGGAVLAAATVVEPFRIAENIPLLTEGALVGFVITVPLAVLTYWMRCVDRSGAIGGTILGIALFAFEGGRGLLMLAGLVALGSAATWLTHFRIDALG
;
A
#
# COMPACT_ATOMS: atom_id res chain seq x y z
N VAL A 1 33.82 -16.09 -16.17
CA VAL A 1 32.88 -15.96 -15.02
C VAL A 1 33.28 -14.82 -14.05
N THR A 2 34.30 -14.02 -14.35
CA THR A 2 34.83 -12.99 -13.44
C THR A 2 34.56 -11.53 -13.85
N GLU A 3 33.89 -11.25 -14.97
CA GLU A 3 33.66 -9.87 -15.45
C GLU A 3 32.36 -9.20 -14.97
N SER A 4 31.46 -9.89 -14.26
CA SER A 4 30.13 -9.31 -13.91
C SER A 4 30.05 -8.60 -12.55
N ARG A 5 31.13 -8.55 -11.76
CA ARG A 5 31.11 -7.94 -10.43
C ARG A 5 31.51 -6.46 -10.39
N GLU A 6 32.38 -6.00 -11.29
CA GLU A 6 32.87 -4.60 -11.25
C GLU A 6 31.92 -3.61 -11.92
N GLY A 7 31.23 -4.00 -13.01
CA GLY A 7 30.27 -3.14 -13.71
C GLY A 7 28.97 -2.84 -12.95
N ASN A 8 28.66 -3.63 -11.91
CA ASN A 8 27.41 -3.51 -11.14
C ASN A 8 27.52 -2.56 -9.93
N SER A 9 28.75 -2.20 -9.55
CA SER A 9 29.05 -1.33 -8.40
C SER A 9 28.43 0.08 -8.50
N PRO A 10 28.57 0.84 -9.60
CA PRO A 10 28.07 2.21 -9.68
C PRO A 10 26.54 2.26 -9.72
N VAL A 11 25.89 1.35 -10.45
CA VAL A 11 24.41 1.26 -10.51
C VAL A 11 23.84 0.92 -9.13
N LEU A 12 24.45 -0.04 -8.43
CA LEU A 12 24.07 -0.40 -7.07
C LEU A 12 24.21 0.80 -6.11
N ARG A 13 25.33 1.54 -6.19
CA ARG A 13 25.56 2.74 -5.36
C ARG A 13 24.54 3.83 -5.63
N THR A 14 24.18 4.07 -6.89
CA THR A 14 23.15 5.06 -7.24
C THR A 14 21.77 4.65 -6.72
N GLU A 15 21.37 3.39 -6.87
CA GLU A 15 20.07 2.91 -6.35
C GLU A 15 20.02 2.95 -4.82
N LEU A 16 21.10 2.57 -4.13
CA LEU A 16 21.20 2.69 -2.66
C LEU A 16 21.12 4.15 -2.21
N ALA A 17 21.85 5.06 -2.86
CA ALA A 17 21.81 6.49 -2.53
C ALA A 17 20.39 7.07 -2.69
N ARG A 18 19.68 6.69 -3.76
CA ARG A 18 18.28 7.08 -3.97
C ARG A 18 17.38 6.55 -2.86
N LYS A 19 17.50 5.28 -2.48
CA LYS A 19 16.68 4.69 -1.42
C LYS A 19 17.01 5.25 -0.03
N VAL A 20 18.26 5.65 0.23
CA VAL A 20 18.62 6.37 1.47
C VAL A 20 17.95 7.75 1.52
N VAL A 21 17.97 8.52 0.42
CA VAL A 21 17.26 9.80 0.35
C VAL A 21 15.76 9.59 0.53
N HIS A 22 15.19 8.56 -0.12
CA HIS A 22 13.77 8.18 -0.01
C HIS A 22 13.36 7.85 1.43
N ILE A 23 14.14 7.04 2.14
CA ILE A 23 13.94 6.74 3.57
C ILE A 23 14.10 8.02 4.40
N GLY A 24 15.11 8.83 4.11
CA GLY A 24 15.37 10.10 4.79
C GLY A 24 14.21 11.10 4.65
N MET A 25 13.55 11.14 3.50
CA MET A 25 12.33 11.93 3.31
C MET A 25 11.17 11.44 4.19
N GLY A 26 11.13 10.16 4.55
CA GLY A 26 10.21 9.63 5.54
C GLY A 26 10.31 10.27 6.92
N ALA A 27 11.46 10.84 7.30
CA ALA A 27 11.62 11.52 8.59
C ALA A 27 10.70 12.75 8.71
N PHE A 28 10.33 13.40 7.59
CA PHE A 28 9.37 14.51 7.60
C PHE A 28 7.97 14.08 8.03
N ALA A 29 7.63 12.78 7.99
CA ALA A 29 6.38 12.27 8.52
C ALA A 29 6.23 12.54 10.04
N LEU A 30 7.34 12.67 10.77
CA LEU A 30 7.33 13.03 12.19
C LEU A 30 6.73 14.42 12.43
N LEU A 31 6.85 15.33 11.45
CA LEU A 31 6.30 16.68 11.55
C LEU A 31 4.77 16.70 11.55
N LEU A 32 4.12 15.66 11.02
CA LEU A 32 2.66 15.56 10.97
C LEU A 32 2.01 15.65 12.34
N ARG A 33 2.74 15.31 13.41
CA ARG A 33 2.29 15.48 14.80
C ARG A 33 1.93 16.92 15.14
N TRP A 34 2.62 17.89 14.56
CA TRP A 34 2.44 19.32 14.86
C TRP A 34 1.75 20.08 13.73
N MET A 35 1.28 19.38 12.70
CA MET A 35 0.69 20.01 11.53
C MET A 35 -0.80 19.77 11.47
N VAL A 36 -1.54 20.82 11.13
CA VAL A 36 -2.93 20.67 10.69
C VAL A 36 -2.99 20.26 9.21
N PRO A 37 -4.11 19.68 8.71
CA PRO A 37 -4.16 19.05 7.39
C PRO A 37 -3.74 19.96 6.24
N TRP A 38 -4.12 21.24 6.26
CA TRP A 38 -3.72 22.17 5.21
C TRP A 38 -2.21 22.44 5.19
N GLN A 39 -1.54 22.42 6.37
CA GLN A 39 -0.09 22.57 6.47
C GLN A 39 0.62 21.34 5.90
N ALA A 40 0.11 20.15 6.17
CA ALA A 40 0.63 18.91 5.59
C ALA A 40 0.48 18.90 4.05
N ILE A 41 -0.68 19.31 3.54
CA ILE A 41 -0.93 19.46 2.10
C ILE A 41 0.03 20.48 1.49
N LEU A 42 0.20 21.65 2.13
CA LEU A 42 1.12 22.69 1.66
C LEU A 42 2.58 22.19 1.68
N MET A 43 2.97 21.41 2.68
CA MET A 43 4.29 20.80 2.76
C MET A 43 4.52 19.81 1.60
N ALA A 44 3.57 18.91 1.33
CA ALA A 44 3.67 17.98 0.20
C ALA A 44 3.68 18.70 -1.15
N PHE A 45 2.82 19.72 -1.31
CA PHE A 45 2.80 20.55 -2.51
C PHE A 45 4.13 21.28 -2.73
N SER A 46 4.68 21.87 -1.67
CA SER A 46 6.00 22.51 -1.72
C SER A 46 7.09 21.51 -2.07
N GLY A 47 7.05 20.31 -1.49
CA GLY A 47 7.93 19.20 -1.85
C GLY A 47 7.83 18.80 -3.32
N LEU A 48 6.61 18.74 -3.87
CA LEU A 48 6.37 18.45 -5.28
C LEU A 48 6.95 19.53 -6.19
N VAL A 49 6.70 20.81 -5.88
CA VAL A 49 7.27 21.95 -6.62
C VAL A 49 8.81 21.91 -6.57
N LEU A 50 9.39 21.69 -5.39
CA LEU A 50 10.84 21.55 -5.23
C LEU A 50 11.40 20.39 -6.06
N ASN A 51 10.76 19.23 -6.05
CA ASN A 51 11.19 18.05 -6.80
C ASN A 51 11.12 18.26 -8.32
N VAL A 52 10.03 18.84 -8.81
CA VAL A 52 9.80 19.05 -10.25
C VAL A 52 10.72 20.14 -10.80
N PHE A 53 10.83 21.28 -10.10
CA PHE A 53 11.48 22.47 -10.67
C PHE A 53 12.94 22.65 -10.22
N PHE A 54 13.29 22.28 -8.99
CA PHE A 54 14.56 22.69 -8.37
C PHE A 54 15.52 21.52 -8.14
N LEU A 55 15.02 20.32 -7.85
CA LEU A 55 15.85 19.20 -7.39
C LEU A 55 16.85 18.74 -8.44
N HIS A 56 16.48 18.71 -9.73
CA HIS A 56 17.39 18.37 -10.82
C HIS A 56 18.52 19.41 -10.99
N ARG A 57 18.21 20.69 -10.75
CA ARG A 57 19.19 21.79 -10.82
C ARG A 57 20.13 21.79 -9.60
N MET A 58 19.62 21.43 -8.42
CA MET A 58 20.39 21.40 -7.16
C MET A 58 21.25 20.14 -7.00
N THR A 59 20.78 18.97 -7.44
CA THR A 59 21.49 17.69 -7.27
C THR A 59 22.42 17.33 -8.43
N GLY A 60 22.56 18.22 -9.42
CA GLY A 60 23.49 18.03 -10.55
C GLY A 60 23.21 16.76 -11.37
N ASN A 61 21.96 16.28 -11.41
CA ASN A 61 21.56 15.01 -12.04
C ASN A 61 22.19 13.73 -11.45
N CYS A 62 22.79 13.79 -10.25
CA CYS A 62 23.46 12.64 -9.63
C CYS A 62 22.49 11.49 -9.28
N LEU A 63 21.22 11.79 -9.04
CA LEU A 63 20.18 10.83 -8.65
C LEU A 63 19.41 10.21 -9.83
N LEU A 64 19.70 10.63 -11.08
CA LEU A 64 19.02 10.10 -12.28
C LEU A 64 19.61 8.76 -12.72
N ARG A 65 18.74 7.81 -13.09
CA ARG A 65 19.16 6.58 -13.80
C ARG A 65 19.80 6.96 -15.15
N LEU A 66 20.69 6.11 -15.64
CA LEU A 66 21.40 6.33 -16.92
C LEU A 66 20.42 6.61 -18.08
N ASP A 67 19.26 5.94 -18.09
CA ASP A 67 18.22 6.12 -19.11
C ASP A 67 17.42 7.42 -18.94
N GLU A 68 17.28 7.90 -17.70
CA GLU A 68 16.54 9.13 -17.34
C GLU A 68 17.40 10.39 -17.53
N ARG A 69 18.74 10.26 -17.50
CA ARG A 69 19.67 11.39 -17.76
C ARG A 69 19.45 12.01 -19.14
N LYS A 70 19.03 11.22 -20.13
CA LYS A 70 18.69 11.71 -21.47
C LYS A 70 17.45 12.61 -21.48
N ARG A 71 16.48 12.33 -20.59
CA ARG A 71 15.23 13.12 -20.45
C ARG A 71 15.35 14.24 -19.40
N ARG A 72 16.47 14.29 -18.64
CA ARG A 72 16.72 15.22 -17.52
C ARG A 72 15.60 15.25 -16.47
N PHE A 73 14.79 14.20 -16.40
CA PHE A 73 13.61 14.11 -15.55
C PHE A 73 13.36 12.66 -15.15
N SER A 74 13.16 12.41 -13.86
CA SER A 74 12.73 11.11 -13.34
C SER A 74 11.28 11.17 -12.90
N LEU A 75 10.45 10.32 -13.51
CA LEU A 75 9.03 10.22 -13.20
C LEU A 75 8.81 9.70 -11.78
N GLY A 76 9.64 8.77 -11.31
CA GLY A 76 9.58 8.25 -9.94
C GLY A 76 9.92 9.29 -8.87
N ILE A 77 10.85 10.21 -9.15
CA ILE A 77 11.19 11.30 -8.22
C ILE A 77 10.00 12.27 -8.05
N ALA A 78 9.25 12.55 -9.10
CA ALA A 78 8.05 13.39 -9.03
C ALA A 78 6.82 12.61 -8.51
N ALA A 79 6.73 11.31 -8.77
CA ALA A 79 5.63 10.46 -8.34
C ALA A 79 5.52 10.38 -6.82
N TYR A 80 6.66 10.33 -6.11
CA TYR A 80 6.69 10.26 -4.65
C TYR A 80 5.99 11.42 -3.92
N PRO A 81 6.37 12.71 -4.14
CA PRO A 81 5.65 13.82 -3.51
C PRO A 81 4.23 13.99 -4.06
N ALA A 82 3.97 13.59 -5.31
CA ALA A 82 2.63 13.64 -5.89
C ALA A 82 1.66 12.66 -5.20
N ILE A 83 2.09 11.42 -4.94
CA ILE A 83 1.25 10.45 -4.24
C ILE A 83 1.05 10.84 -2.78
N LEU A 84 2.07 11.41 -2.11
CA LEU A 84 1.92 11.90 -0.74
C LEU A 84 0.95 13.08 -0.66
N LEU A 85 0.98 13.99 -1.64
CA LEU A 85 -0.01 15.06 -1.76
C LEU A 85 -1.42 14.48 -1.89
N LEU A 86 -1.62 13.48 -2.75
CA LEU A 86 -2.90 12.80 -2.90
C LEU A 86 -3.34 12.12 -1.59
N VAL A 87 -2.43 11.41 -0.92
CA VAL A 87 -2.68 10.77 0.38
C VAL A 87 -3.11 11.81 1.42
N PHE A 88 -2.45 12.97 1.53
CA PHE A 88 -2.85 14.03 2.46
C PHE A 88 -4.20 14.66 2.13
N VAL A 89 -4.55 14.78 0.85
CA VAL A 89 -5.86 15.27 0.44
C VAL A 89 -6.96 14.26 0.80
N ILE A 90 -6.76 12.97 0.51
CA ILE A 90 -7.72 11.90 0.80
C ILE A 90 -7.89 11.71 2.31
N PHE A 91 -6.78 11.61 3.04
CA PHE A 91 -6.75 11.37 4.49
C PHE A 91 -6.64 12.67 5.29
N ARG A 92 -7.14 13.80 4.77
CA ARG A 92 -7.10 15.11 5.44
C ARG A 92 -7.76 15.11 6.82
N SER A 93 -8.71 14.21 7.06
CA SER A 93 -9.43 14.06 8.33
C SER A 93 -8.85 12.95 9.21
N ARG A 94 -7.76 12.29 8.76
CA ARG A 94 -7.14 11.11 9.38
C ARG A 94 -5.63 11.11 9.10
N LEU A 95 -4.92 12.18 9.49
CA LEU A 95 -3.49 12.34 9.14
C LEU A 95 -2.62 11.24 9.75
N GLU A 96 -3.06 10.56 10.80
CA GLU A 96 -2.37 9.41 11.36
C GLU A 96 -2.26 8.26 10.36
N LEU A 97 -3.30 8.03 9.55
CA LEU A 97 -3.27 7.04 8.48
C LEU A 97 -2.35 7.48 7.35
N ALA A 98 -2.35 8.77 7.02
CA ALA A 98 -1.42 9.32 6.05
C ALA A 98 0.05 9.14 6.49
N ALA A 99 0.34 9.33 7.78
CA ALA A 99 1.66 9.07 8.36
C ALA A 99 2.02 7.58 8.29
N GLY A 100 1.07 6.69 8.59
CA GLY A 100 1.23 5.25 8.47
C GLY A 100 1.53 4.81 7.04
N ILE A 101 0.83 5.37 6.05
CA ILE A 101 1.04 5.14 4.61
C ILE A 101 2.42 5.64 4.19
N TRP A 102 2.81 6.83 4.66
CA TRP A 102 4.14 7.38 4.40
C TRP A 102 5.24 6.47 4.99
N GLY A 103 5.01 5.87 6.16
CA GLY A 103 5.91 4.86 6.73
C GLY A 103 6.08 3.63 5.84
N LEU A 104 4.99 3.09 5.29
CA LEU A 104 5.05 1.96 4.34
C LEU A 104 5.85 2.33 3.09
N LEU A 105 5.60 3.51 2.53
CA LEU A 105 6.27 3.97 1.32
C LEU A 105 7.75 4.30 1.56
N ALA A 106 8.09 5.04 2.61
CA ALA A 106 9.46 5.50 2.85
C ALA A 106 10.34 4.40 3.42
N VAL A 107 9.89 3.72 4.47
CA VAL A 107 10.68 2.75 5.22
C VAL A 107 10.46 1.34 4.69
N GLY A 108 9.21 0.95 4.42
CA GLY A 108 8.87 -0.37 3.88
C GLY A 108 9.54 -0.62 2.53
N ASP A 109 9.16 0.14 1.50
CA ASP A 109 9.75 0.02 0.15
C ASP A 109 11.26 0.37 0.14
N GLY A 110 11.64 1.39 0.92
CA GLY A 110 13.04 1.78 1.10
C GLY A 110 13.94 0.62 1.54
N LEU A 111 13.59 -0.01 2.67
CA LEU A 111 14.37 -1.11 3.24
C LEU A 111 14.19 -2.42 2.47
N ALA A 112 13.05 -2.65 1.81
CA ALA A 112 12.87 -3.79 0.93
C ALA A 112 13.93 -3.81 -0.19
N ALA A 113 14.17 -2.65 -0.80
CA ALA A 113 15.20 -2.49 -1.82
C ALA A 113 16.61 -2.63 -1.24
N VAL A 114 16.93 -1.93 -0.13
CA VAL A 114 18.26 -1.98 0.49
C VAL A 114 18.61 -3.40 0.93
N VAL A 115 17.70 -4.08 1.63
CA VAL A 115 17.91 -5.44 2.14
C VAL A 115 17.94 -6.45 1.00
N GLY A 116 17.03 -6.34 0.02
CA GLY A 116 17.02 -7.21 -1.15
C GLY A 116 18.31 -7.11 -1.97
N LEU A 117 18.92 -5.93 -2.04
CA LEU A 117 20.18 -5.71 -2.77
C LEU A 117 21.41 -6.13 -1.95
N THR A 118 21.40 -5.94 -0.63
CA THR A 118 22.58 -6.19 0.24
C THR A 118 22.65 -7.62 0.76
N LEU A 119 21.55 -8.18 1.27
CA LEU A 119 21.50 -9.56 1.80
C LEU A 119 21.35 -10.61 0.70
N GLY A 120 20.87 -10.21 -0.50
CA GLY A 120 20.66 -11.14 -1.60
C GLY A 120 19.56 -12.17 -1.29
N GLY A 121 19.80 -13.46 -1.56
CA GLY A 121 18.83 -14.53 -1.30
C GLY A 121 17.93 -14.90 -2.49
N PRO A 122 16.96 -15.83 -2.30
CA PRO A 122 16.18 -16.37 -3.40
C PRO A 122 15.27 -15.31 -4.03
N VAL A 123 15.17 -15.35 -5.36
CA VAL A 123 14.25 -14.50 -6.13
C VAL A 123 12.81 -15.00 -5.98
N LEU A 124 11.86 -14.09 -6.15
CA LEU A 124 10.44 -14.46 -6.15
C LEU A 124 10.11 -15.22 -7.45
N ARG A 125 9.32 -16.29 -7.34
CA ARG A 125 8.99 -17.16 -8.49
C ARG A 125 8.21 -16.42 -9.57
N TRP A 126 7.37 -15.47 -9.17
CA TRP A 126 6.58 -14.65 -10.08
C TRP A 126 7.30 -13.37 -10.50
N ASN A 127 8.38 -12.94 -9.80
CA ASN A 127 9.13 -11.75 -10.15
C ASN A 127 10.64 -11.89 -9.90
N PRO A 128 11.43 -12.25 -10.93
CA PRO A 128 12.88 -12.44 -10.80
C PRO A 128 13.66 -11.18 -10.41
N LYS A 129 13.07 -9.98 -10.56
CA LYS A 129 13.70 -8.71 -10.18
C LYS A 129 13.62 -8.44 -8.68
N LYS A 130 12.73 -9.15 -7.97
CA LYS A 130 12.46 -8.98 -6.55
C LYS A 130 12.89 -10.24 -5.78
N ARG A 131 13.20 -10.08 -4.49
CA ARG A 131 13.71 -11.15 -3.63
C ARG A 131 12.85 -11.33 -2.38
N TRP A 132 12.85 -12.54 -1.84
CA TRP A 132 12.17 -12.86 -0.59
C TRP A 132 12.68 -12.05 0.60
N THR A 133 13.99 -11.81 0.67
CA THR A 133 14.62 -10.98 1.71
C THR A 133 14.08 -9.55 1.71
N GLY A 134 13.91 -8.95 0.53
CA GLY A 134 13.30 -7.63 0.38
C GLY A 134 11.82 -7.62 0.78
N LEU A 135 11.05 -8.63 0.38
CA LEU A 135 9.64 -8.76 0.77
C LEU A 135 9.47 -8.89 2.29
N ILE A 136 10.27 -9.74 2.93
CA ILE A 136 10.25 -9.91 4.40
C ILE A 136 10.66 -8.60 5.09
N ALA A 137 11.71 -7.94 4.59
CA ALA A 137 12.14 -6.64 5.12
C ALA A 137 11.03 -5.59 5.00
N PHE A 138 10.31 -5.53 3.87
CA PHE A 138 9.16 -4.66 3.73
C PHE A 138 8.15 -4.93 4.83
N VAL A 139 7.73 -6.18 5.00
CA VAL A 139 6.67 -6.54 5.96
C VAL A 139 7.09 -6.17 7.37
N VAL A 140 8.30 -6.54 7.81
CA VAL A 140 8.77 -6.24 9.17
C VAL A 140 8.92 -4.73 9.39
N PHE A 141 9.74 -4.06 8.58
CA PHE A 141 10.06 -2.66 8.82
C PHE A 141 8.92 -1.71 8.44
N GLY A 142 8.15 -2.04 7.41
CA GLY A 142 6.94 -1.31 7.04
C GLY A 142 5.88 -1.39 8.14
N THR A 143 5.67 -2.56 8.76
CA THR A 143 4.78 -2.71 9.92
C THR A 143 5.24 -1.82 11.07
N MET A 144 6.51 -1.92 11.45
CA MET A 144 7.07 -1.16 12.57
C MET A 144 6.98 0.36 12.33
N ALA A 145 7.38 0.82 11.14
CA ALA A 145 7.35 2.23 10.79
C ALA A 145 5.93 2.78 10.71
N SER A 146 5.02 2.03 10.10
CA SER A 146 3.60 2.43 9.98
C SER A 146 2.95 2.55 11.35
N ALA A 147 3.09 1.51 12.21
CA ALA A 147 2.54 1.52 13.56
C ALA A 147 3.13 2.62 14.43
N PHE A 148 4.45 2.83 14.35
CA PHE A 148 5.13 3.91 15.06
C PHE A 148 4.63 5.29 14.62
N LEU A 149 4.53 5.56 13.32
CA LEU A 149 4.10 6.87 12.81
C LEU A 149 2.63 7.15 13.10
N ILE A 150 1.74 6.15 13.03
CA ILE A 150 0.35 6.27 13.48
C ILE A 150 0.33 6.66 14.95
N ARG A 151 1.01 5.91 15.81
CA ARG A 151 1.01 6.17 17.25
C ARG A 151 1.63 7.54 17.58
N TRP A 152 2.71 7.91 16.90
CA TRP A 152 3.39 9.19 17.06
C TRP A 152 2.50 10.37 16.74
N THR A 153 1.75 10.29 15.64
CA THR A 153 0.81 11.34 15.22
C THR A 153 -0.43 11.37 16.10
N GLN A 154 -0.92 10.22 16.57
CA GLN A 154 -2.05 10.15 17.51
C GLN A 154 -1.75 10.80 18.87
N HIS A 155 -0.54 10.63 19.41
CA HIS A 155 -0.16 11.27 20.66
C HIS A 155 -0.04 12.81 20.55
N ALA A 156 -0.25 13.42 19.38
CA ALA A 156 -0.41 14.88 19.25
C ALA A 156 -1.54 15.42 20.15
N LEU A 157 -2.51 14.56 20.50
CA LEU A 157 -3.63 14.83 21.42
C LEU A 157 -3.22 15.24 22.85
N ILE A 158 -1.96 15.05 23.26
CA ILE A 158 -1.54 15.13 24.68
C ILE A 158 -0.80 16.45 25.04
N SER A 159 -0.63 17.39 24.10
CA SER A 159 0.04 18.66 24.46
C SER A 159 -0.91 19.61 25.17
N GLU A 160 -0.88 19.59 26.51
CA GLU A 160 -1.48 20.62 27.35
C GLU A 160 -0.94 22.00 26.96
N SER A 161 -1.81 22.79 26.33
CA SER A 161 -1.67 24.24 26.32
C SER A 161 -2.99 24.83 26.81
N GLY A 162 -3.07 25.10 28.12
CA GLY A 162 -4.14 25.92 28.69
C GLY A 162 -5.32 25.20 29.37
N GLY A 163 -5.11 24.04 29.99
CA GLY A 163 -6.08 23.46 30.95
C GLY A 163 -7.36 22.83 30.36
N HIS A 164 -7.52 22.82 29.03
CA HIS A 164 -8.56 22.06 28.34
C HIS A 164 -7.95 21.18 27.26
N LEU A 165 -8.02 19.86 27.46
CA LEU A 165 -7.67 18.86 26.44
C LEU A 165 -8.78 18.84 25.38
N ALA A 166 -8.68 19.71 24.37
CA ALA A 166 -9.53 19.62 23.20
C ALA A 166 -8.94 18.59 22.22
N PRO A 167 -9.65 17.50 21.90
CA PRO A 167 -9.17 16.55 20.92
C PRO A 167 -9.07 17.22 19.55
N VAL A 168 -7.96 16.93 18.88
CA VAL A 168 -7.69 17.46 17.55
C VAL A 168 -8.59 16.75 16.54
N THR A 169 -9.41 17.49 15.80
CA THR A 169 -10.52 16.94 14.99
C THR A 169 -10.12 16.15 13.75
N TRP A 170 -8.83 16.12 13.40
CA TRP A 170 -8.30 15.42 12.22
C TRP A 170 -7.54 14.13 12.53
N VAL A 171 -7.40 13.78 13.82
CA VAL A 171 -6.86 12.50 14.26
C VAL A 171 -8.05 11.60 14.61
N GLY A 172 -8.10 10.39 14.07
CA GLY A 172 -9.10 9.41 14.49
C GLY A 172 -8.70 8.63 15.74
N ASP A 173 -9.71 8.27 16.53
CA ASP A 173 -9.54 7.45 17.75
C ASP A 173 -9.21 5.98 17.46
N SER A 174 -9.21 5.57 16.19
CA SER A 174 -8.89 4.20 15.79
C SER A 174 -7.54 3.78 16.35
N PHE A 175 -7.48 2.68 17.09
CA PHE A 175 -6.26 2.19 17.75
C PHE A 175 -5.78 2.97 18.99
N LEU A 176 -6.48 4.02 19.46
CA LEU A 176 -6.18 4.62 20.75
C LEU A 176 -6.61 3.69 21.90
N PRO A 177 -5.75 3.44 22.90
CA PRO A 177 -6.17 2.73 24.08
C PRO A 177 -7.06 3.64 24.95
N ASP A 178 -8.19 3.12 25.42
CA ASP A 178 -9.07 3.80 26.39
C ASP A 178 -8.50 3.76 27.84
N GLY A 179 -7.23 3.33 28.03
CA GLY A 179 -6.60 3.16 29.34
C GLY A 179 -5.07 2.98 29.30
N ILE A 180 -4.44 2.86 30.48
CA ILE A 180 -2.97 2.89 30.65
C ILE A 180 -2.26 1.70 29.97
N VAL A 181 -2.92 0.55 29.77
CA VAL A 181 -2.40 -0.59 29.01
C VAL A 181 -3.55 -1.37 28.37
N ASP A 182 -3.93 -1.05 27.14
CA ASP A 182 -4.74 -1.97 26.32
C ASP A 182 -3.84 -2.69 25.30
N LEU A 183 -3.39 -3.87 25.69
CA LEU A 183 -2.54 -4.72 24.86
C LEU A 183 -3.29 -5.19 23.59
N SER A 184 -4.62 -5.32 23.66
CA SER A 184 -5.42 -5.79 22.54
C SER A 184 -5.54 -4.75 21.41
N LEU A 185 -5.67 -3.48 21.77
CA LEU A 185 -5.65 -2.34 20.83
C LEU A 185 -4.26 -2.10 20.22
N SER A 186 -3.20 -2.41 20.96
CA SER A 186 -1.83 -2.37 20.41
C SER A 186 -1.57 -3.52 19.43
N LEU A 187 -2.14 -4.70 19.70
CA LEU A 187 -2.11 -5.84 18.79
C LEU A 187 -2.95 -5.60 17.54
N SER A 188 -4.12 -4.96 17.63
CA SER A 188 -4.94 -4.63 16.47
C SER A 188 -4.26 -3.60 15.56
N LEU A 189 -3.56 -2.62 16.12
CA LEU A 189 -2.72 -1.70 15.36
C LEU A 189 -1.63 -2.46 14.60
N LEU A 190 -0.85 -3.29 15.31
CA LEU A 190 0.23 -4.07 14.70
C LEU A 190 -0.30 -5.03 13.63
N ALA A 191 -1.43 -5.69 13.88
CA ALA A 191 -2.07 -6.57 12.91
C ALA A 191 -2.56 -5.80 11.68
N GLY A 192 -3.22 -4.66 11.85
CA GLY A 192 -3.65 -3.79 10.76
C GLY A 192 -2.49 -3.28 9.91
N CYS A 193 -1.43 -2.80 10.55
CA CYS A 193 -0.19 -2.40 9.88
C CYS A 193 0.50 -3.57 9.18
N ALA A 194 0.52 -4.77 9.79
CA ALA A 194 1.11 -5.96 9.19
C ALA A 194 0.34 -6.44 7.96
N LEU A 195 -0.98 -6.43 8.01
CA LEU A 195 -1.83 -6.74 6.86
C LEU A 195 -1.64 -5.71 5.74
N ALA A 196 -1.58 -4.42 6.07
CA ALA A 196 -1.32 -3.36 5.10
C ALA A 196 0.08 -3.49 4.49
N ALA A 197 1.11 -3.74 5.29
CA ALA A 197 2.48 -3.94 4.82
C ALA A 197 2.61 -5.20 3.96
N LEU A 198 1.95 -6.30 4.33
CA LEU A 198 1.91 -7.52 3.53
C LEU A 198 1.22 -7.31 2.19
N ALA A 199 0.04 -6.67 2.18
CA ALA A 199 -0.69 -6.37 0.96
C ALA A 199 0.12 -5.46 0.03
N ALA A 200 0.72 -4.39 0.58
CA ALA A 200 1.58 -3.48 -0.18
C ALA A 200 2.82 -4.21 -0.73
N ALA A 201 3.51 -5.00 0.09
CA ALA A 201 4.71 -5.75 -0.33
C ALA A 201 4.38 -6.80 -1.41
N LEU A 202 3.26 -7.52 -1.26
CA LEU A 202 2.81 -8.48 -2.27
C LEU A 202 2.48 -7.77 -3.57
N ALA A 203 1.76 -6.65 -3.50
CA ALA A 203 1.37 -5.91 -4.68
C ALA A 203 2.60 -5.30 -5.38
N GLU A 204 3.57 -4.75 -4.62
CA GLU A 204 4.86 -4.25 -5.15
C GLU A 204 5.73 -5.38 -5.74
N SER A 205 5.53 -6.62 -5.27
CA SER A 205 6.26 -7.78 -5.79
C SER A 205 5.75 -8.27 -7.14
N LEU A 206 4.58 -7.83 -7.59
CA LEU A 206 4.01 -8.25 -8.87
C LEU A 206 4.78 -7.65 -10.05
N HIS A 207 4.73 -8.33 -11.20
CA HIS A 207 5.20 -7.74 -12.46
C HIS A 207 4.13 -6.81 -13.02
N THR A 208 4.09 -5.58 -12.52
CA THR A 208 3.19 -4.54 -13.02
C THR A 208 3.97 -3.44 -13.73
N SER A 209 3.33 -2.75 -14.67
CA SER A 209 3.84 -1.51 -15.26
C SER A 209 3.63 -0.29 -14.36
N LEU A 210 2.81 -0.43 -13.31
CA LEU A 210 2.58 0.60 -12.30
C LEU A 210 3.83 0.85 -11.45
N ASP A 211 4.10 2.13 -11.20
CA ASP A 211 5.21 2.60 -10.36
C ASP A 211 5.01 2.15 -8.90
N ASP A 212 6.09 1.70 -8.25
CA ASP A 212 6.08 1.23 -6.86
C ASP A 212 5.64 2.35 -5.90
N ASN A 213 5.95 3.60 -6.23
CA ASN A 213 5.51 4.76 -5.46
C ASN A 213 4.00 4.98 -5.52
N LEU A 214 3.31 4.48 -6.54
CA LEU A 214 1.84 4.60 -6.63
C LEU A 214 1.14 3.42 -5.97
N LEU A 215 1.67 2.23 -6.18
CA LEU A 215 1.01 0.98 -5.82
C LEU A 215 1.06 0.72 -4.31
N VAL A 216 2.17 1.04 -3.65
CA VAL A 216 2.31 0.89 -2.19
C VAL A 216 1.31 1.76 -1.42
N PRO A 217 1.16 3.07 -1.69
CA PRO A 217 0.21 3.91 -0.96
C PRO A 217 -1.25 3.58 -1.24
N ILE A 218 -1.58 3.15 -2.47
CA ILE A 218 -2.95 2.76 -2.82
C ILE A 218 -3.34 1.48 -2.08
N VAL A 219 -2.57 0.41 -2.24
CA VAL A 219 -2.90 -0.89 -1.66
C VAL A 219 -2.73 -0.86 -0.15
N GLY A 220 -1.58 -0.38 0.32
CA GLY A 220 -1.29 -0.27 1.74
C GLY A 220 -2.26 0.68 2.44
N GLY A 221 -2.57 1.83 1.84
CA GLY A 221 -3.52 2.79 2.40
C GLY A 221 -4.95 2.28 2.44
N ALA A 222 -5.41 1.58 1.40
CA ALA A 222 -6.75 0.97 1.39
C ALA A 222 -6.89 -0.09 2.48
N VAL A 223 -5.90 -0.98 2.63
CA VAL A 223 -5.92 -2.02 3.67
C VAL A 223 -5.79 -1.41 5.06
N LEU A 224 -4.96 -0.39 5.23
CA LEU A 224 -4.81 0.30 6.51
C LEU A 224 -6.10 1.04 6.92
N ALA A 225 -6.76 1.70 5.96
CA ALA A 225 -8.06 2.31 6.19
C ALA A 225 -9.13 1.25 6.53
N ALA A 226 -9.17 0.13 5.81
CA ALA A 226 -10.07 -0.98 6.11
C ALA A 226 -9.82 -1.56 7.51
N ALA A 227 -8.56 -1.66 7.94
CA ALA A 227 -8.20 -2.11 9.29
C ALA A 227 -8.77 -1.21 10.40
N THR A 228 -9.08 0.07 10.11
CA THR A 228 -9.69 0.97 11.10
C THR A 228 -11.18 0.75 11.34
N VAL A 229 -11.87 0.07 10.42
CA VAL A 229 -13.32 -0.18 10.50
C VAL A 229 -13.65 -1.63 10.85
N VAL A 230 -12.65 -2.50 10.90
CA VAL A 230 -12.80 -3.91 11.27
C VAL A 230 -12.63 -4.05 12.79
N GLU A 231 -13.63 -4.64 13.45
CA GLU A 231 -13.56 -5.03 14.86
C GLU A 231 -13.13 -6.52 14.97
N PRO A 232 -11.89 -6.84 15.37
CA PRO A 232 -11.39 -8.22 15.38
C PRO A 232 -12.20 -9.15 16.29
N PHE A 233 -12.72 -8.62 17.41
CA PHE A 233 -13.53 -9.38 18.36
C PHE A 233 -14.87 -9.80 17.77
N ARG A 234 -15.50 -8.96 16.94
CA ARG A 234 -16.73 -9.33 16.22
C ARG A 234 -16.49 -10.49 15.26
N ILE A 235 -15.33 -10.53 14.60
CA ILE A 235 -14.97 -11.65 13.74
C ILE A 235 -14.89 -12.93 14.58
N ALA A 236 -14.20 -12.88 15.73
CA ALA A 236 -14.04 -14.04 16.62
C ALA A 236 -15.39 -14.56 17.15
N GLU A 237 -16.29 -13.66 17.57
CA GLU A 237 -17.64 -13.99 18.04
C GLU A 237 -18.49 -14.65 16.94
N ASN A 238 -18.30 -14.25 15.69
CA ASN A 238 -19.09 -14.72 14.56
C ASN A 238 -18.42 -15.87 13.77
N ILE A 239 -17.33 -16.47 14.26
CA ILE A 239 -16.66 -17.59 13.58
C ILE A 239 -17.65 -18.69 13.14
N PRO A 240 -18.58 -19.18 13.98
CA PRO A 240 -19.51 -20.22 13.56
C PRO A 240 -20.36 -19.82 12.35
N LEU A 241 -20.92 -18.60 12.37
CA LEU A 241 -21.74 -18.07 11.27
C LEU A 241 -20.90 -17.87 10.00
N LEU A 242 -19.68 -17.34 10.13
CA LEU A 242 -18.74 -17.16 9.02
C LEU A 242 -18.33 -18.51 8.42
N THR A 243 -18.14 -19.55 9.23
CA THR A 243 -17.82 -20.90 8.74
C THR A 243 -18.98 -21.51 7.98
N GLU A 244 -20.21 -21.36 8.47
CA GLU A 244 -21.41 -21.82 7.76
C GLU A 244 -21.56 -21.08 6.42
N GLY A 245 -21.46 -19.75 6.44
CA GLY A 245 -21.48 -18.93 5.23
C GLY A 245 -20.36 -19.32 4.25
N ALA A 246 -19.14 -19.56 4.72
CA ALA A 246 -18.04 -19.99 3.87
C ALA A 246 -18.28 -21.37 3.23
N LEU A 247 -18.88 -22.32 3.97
CA LEU A 247 -19.24 -23.64 3.43
C LEU A 247 -20.32 -23.52 2.35
N VAL A 248 -21.37 -22.73 2.60
CA VAL A 248 -22.42 -22.49 1.59
C VAL A 248 -21.84 -21.76 0.37
N GLY A 249 -21.03 -20.73 0.61
CA GLY A 249 -20.30 -20.00 -0.42
C GLY A 249 -19.43 -20.93 -1.27
N PHE A 250 -18.71 -21.87 -0.65
CA PHE A 250 -17.91 -22.88 -1.35
C PHE A 250 -18.76 -23.78 -2.24
N VAL A 251 -19.88 -24.29 -1.72
CA VAL A 251 -20.81 -25.15 -2.47
C VAL A 251 -21.41 -24.44 -3.68
N ILE A 252 -21.61 -23.11 -3.61
CA ILE A 252 -22.16 -22.33 -4.72
C ILE A 252 -21.07 -21.92 -5.72
N THR A 253 -19.95 -21.39 -5.22
CA THR A 253 -18.95 -20.70 -6.05
C THR A 253 -18.02 -21.65 -6.76
N VAL A 254 -17.66 -22.80 -6.16
CA VAL A 254 -16.76 -23.77 -6.80
C VAL A 254 -17.39 -24.36 -8.06
N PRO A 255 -18.66 -24.87 -8.04
CA PRO A 255 -19.28 -25.35 -9.27
C PRO A 255 -19.40 -24.27 -10.34
N LEU A 256 -19.72 -23.03 -9.96
CA LEU A 256 -19.81 -21.91 -10.90
C LEU A 256 -18.45 -21.58 -11.53
N ALA A 257 -17.38 -21.56 -10.73
CA ALA A 257 -16.02 -21.34 -11.21
C ALA A 257 -15.54 -22.48 -12.12
N VAL A 258 -15.85 -23.74 -11.78
CA VAL A 258 -15.53 -24.90 -12.63
C VAL A 258 -16.29 -24.82 -13.95
N LEU A 259 -17.59 -24.51 -13.91
CA LEU A 259 -18.41 -24.38 -15.10
C LEU A 259 -17.89 -23.26 -16.02
N THR A 260 -17.65 -22.07 -15.47
CA THR A 260 -17.14 -20.91 -16.23
C THR A 260 -15.72 -21.13 -16.75
N TYR A 261 -14.86 -21.84 -16.01
CA TYR A 261 -13.55 -22.27 -16.49
C TYR A 261 -13.68 -23.28 -17.65
N TRP A 262 -14.57 -24.27 -17.53
CA TRP A 262 -14.79 -25.28 -18.55
C TRP A 262 -15.37 -24.69 -19.84
N MET A 263 -16.28 -23.73 -19.71
CA MET A 263 -16.80 -22.91 -20.82
C MET A 263 -15.76 -21.95 -21.41
N ARG A 264 -14.53 -21.91 -20.85
CA ARG A 264 -13.44 -21.00 -21.25
C ARG A 264 -13.81 -19.51 -21.14
N CYS A 265 -14.76 -19.17 -20.27
CA CYS A 265 -15.13 -17.78 -19.99
C CYS A 265 -14.08 -17.08 -19.11
N VAL A 266 -13.36 -17.84 -18.28
CA VAL A 266 -12.32 -17.34 -17.37
C VAL A 266 -11.10 -18.24 -17.42
N ASP A 267 -9.93 -17.66 -17.18
CA ASP A 267 -8.67 -18.40 -17.04
C ASP A 267 -8.57 -19.07 -15.65
N ARG A 268 -7.49 -19.84 -15.44
CA ARG A 268 -7.29 -20.55 -14.15
C ARG A 268 -7.20 -19.58 -12.98
N SER A 269 -6.49 -18.48 -13.15
CA SER A 269 -6.35 -17.43 -12.13
C SER A 269 -7.69 -16.78 -11.79
N GLY A 270 -8.49 -16.46 -12.80
CA GLY A 270 -9.82 -15.88 -12.63
C GLY A 270 -10.79 -16.84 -11.95
N ALA A 271 -10.76 -18.13 -12.27
CA ALA A 271 -11.57 -19.14 -11.59
C ALA A 271 -11.20 -19.28 -10.11
N ILE A 272 -9.90 -19.36 -9.80
CA ILE A 272 -9.40 -19.45 -8.40
C ILE A 272 -9.73 -18.17 -7.64
N GLY A 273 -9.40 -17.01 -8.20
CA GLY A 273 -9.64 -15.71 -7.59
C GLY A 273 -11.13 -15.43 -7.36
N GLY A 274 -11.96 -15.72 -8.36
CA GLY A 274 -13.42 -15.60 -8.26
C GLY A 274 -14.02 -16.53 -7.22
N THR A 275 -13.49 -17.75 -7.07
CA THR A 275 -13.90 -18.69 -6.01
C THR A 275 -13.57 -18.13 -4.63
N ILE A 276 -12.31 -17.74 -4.39
CA ILE A 276 -11.87 -17.21 -3.10
C ILE A 276 -12.68 -15.97 -2.72
N LEU A 277 -12.84 -15.05 -3.65
CA LEU A 277 -13.60 -13.82 -3.43
C LEU A 277 -15.08 -14.11 -3.21
N GLY A 278 -15.67 -15.02 -3.98
CA GLY A 278 -17.07 -15.42 -3.84
C GLY A 278 -17.37 -16.08 -2.49
N ILE A 279 -16.49 -16.97 -2.02
CA ILE A 279 -16.60 -17.59 -0.68
C ILE A 279 -16.54 -16.51 0.40
N ALA A 280 -15.57 -15.60 0.33
CA ALA A 280 -15.43 -14.54 1.30
C ALA A 280 -16.67 -13.63 1.32
N LEU A 281 -17.12 -13.17 0.15
CA LEU A 281 -18.30 -12.31 0.05
C LEU A 281 -19.57 -13.00 0.55
N PHE A 282 -19.74 -14.30 0.29
CA PHE A 282 -20.89 -15.02 0.84
C PHE A 282 -20.78 -15.22 2.35
N ALA A 283 -19.59 -15.46 2.89
CA ALA A 283 -19.38 -15.60 4.32
C ALA A 283 -19.75 -14.31 5.08
N PHE A 284 -19.40 -13.14 4.53
CA PHE A 284 -19.64 -11.84 5.18
C PHE A 284 -21.01 -11.22 4.86
N GLU A 285 -21.52 -11.37 3.63
CA GLU A 285 -22.74 -10.67 3.14
C GLU A 285 -23.82 -11.62 2.61
N GLY A 286 -23.60 -12.95 2.67
CA GLY A 286 -24.51 -13.95 2.13
C GLY A 286 -24.72 -13.80 0.61
N GLY A 287 -25.95 -14.06 0.16
CA GLY A 287 -26.31 -13.96 -1.26
C GLY A 287 -26.11 -12.56 -1.86
N ARG A 288 -26.16 -11.50 -1.05
CA ARG A 288 -25.93 -10.12 -1.51
C ARG A 288 -24.50 -9.94 -2.00
N GLY A 289 -23.53 -10.51 -1.29
CA GLY A 289 -22.13 -10.48 -1.70
C GLY A 289 -21.90 -11.09 -3.07
N LEU A 290 -22.55 -12.23 -3.37
CA LEU A 290 -22.47 -12.85 -4.70
C LEU A 290 -23.15 -12.03 -5.78
N LEU A 291 -24.27 -11.36 -5.49
CA LEU A 291 -24.92 -10.45 -6.43
C LEU A 291 -24.02 -9.26 -6.78
N MET A 292 -23.30 -8.72 -5.80
CA MET A 292 -22.31 -7.66 -6.04
C MET A 292 -21.18 -8.15 -6.92
N LEU A 293 -20.64 -9.35 -6.66
CA LEU A 293 -19.61 -9.96 -7.50
C LEU A 293 -20.10 -10.19 -8.93
N ALA A 294 -21.31 -10.73 -9.10
CA ALA A 294 -21.92 -10.93 -10.41
C ALA A 294 -22.12 -9.60 -11.15
N GLY A 295 -22.58 -8.56 -10.46
CA GLY A 295 -22.71 -7.22 -11.01
C GLY A 295 -21.37 -6.63 -11.46
N LEU A 296 -20.32 -6.77 -10.66
CA LEU A 296 -18.97 -6.33 -11.00
C LEU A 296 -18.45 -7.05 -12.26
N VAL A 297 -18.62 -8.37 -12.33
CA VAL A 297 -18.20 -9.17 -13.49
C VAL A 297 -18.99 -8.78 -14.74
N ALA A 298 -20.30 -8.56 -14.62
CA ALA A 298 -21.14 -8.14 -15.74
C ALA A 298 -20.73 -6.75 -16.26
N LEU A 299 -20.52 -5.78 -15.35
CA LEU A 299 -20.06 -4.44 -15.72
C LEU A 299 -18.67 -4.45 -16.34
N GLY A 300 -17.74 -5.22 -15.77
CA GLY A 300 -16.40 -5.38 -16.31
C GLY A 300 -16.43 -5.98 -17.73
N SER A 301 -17.22 -7.04 -17.92
CA SER A 301 -17.40 -7.68 -19.23
C SER A 301 -18.03 -6.74 -20.25
N ALA A 302 -19.04 -5.97 -19.86
CA ALA A 302 -19.67 -4.97 -20.72
C ALA A 302 -18.69 -3.86 -21.13
N ALA A 303 -17.86 -3.37 -20.22
CA ALA A 303 -16.83 -2.36 -20.51
C ALA A 303 -15.77 -2.88 -21.49
N THR A 304 -15.32 -4.13 -21.31
CA THR A 304 -14.38 -4.79 -22.24
C THR A 304 -15.01 -4.95 -23.62
N TRP A 305 -16.26 -5.42 -23.69
CA TRP A 305 -17.01 -5.56 -24.94
C TRP A 305 -17.15 -4.24 -25.68
N LEU A 306 -17.57 -3.16 -25.00
CA LEU A 306 -17.69 -1.82 -25.59
C LEU A 306 -16.36 -1.28 -26.11
N THR A 307 -15.25 -1.59 -25.43
CA THR A 307 -13.91 -1.16 -25.84
C THR A 307 -13.50 -1.87 -27.13
N HIS A 308 -13.70 -3.19 -27.23
CA HIS A 308 -13.43 -3.94 -28.46
C HIS A 308 -14.32 -3.47 -29.62
N PHE A 309 -15.62 -3.30 -29.39
CA PHE A 309 -16.53 -2.77 -30.40
C PHE A 309 -16.10 -1.39 -30.93
N ARG A 310 -15.60 -0.52 -30.07
CA ARG A 310 -15.12 0.80 -30.46
C ARG A 310 -13.81 0.77 -31.24
N ILE A 311 -12.91 -0.16 -30.94
CA ILE A 311 -11.67 -0.35 -31.69
C ILE A 311 -11.98 -0.93 -33.07
N ASP A 312 -12.83 -1.95 -33.15
CA ASP A 312 -13.24 -2.58 -34.43
C ASP A 312 -14.01 -1.60 -35.32
N ALA A 313 -14.76 -0.66 -34.74
CA ALA A 313 -15.46 0.40 -35.47
C ALA A 313 -14.55 1.55 -35.95
N LEU A 314 -13.32 1.67 -35.41
CA LEU A 314 -12.37 2.72 -35.76
C LEU A 314 -11.26 2.25 -36.74
N GLY A 315 -11.15 0.95 -36.98
CA GLY A 315 -10.18 0.35 -37.93
C GLY A 315 -8.83 0.08 -37.31
#